data_AF-A0A845M3C5-F1
#
_entry.id   AF-A0A845M3C5-F1
#
_cell.length_a   1.000
_cell.length_b   1.000
_cell.length_c   1.000
_cell.angle_alpha   90.00
_cell.angle_beta   90.00
_cell.angle_gamma   90.00
#
_symmetry.space_group_name_H-M   'P 1'
#
loop_
_entity.id
_entity.type
_entity.pdbx_description
1 polymer ?
#
loop_
_entity_poly.entity_id
_entity_poly.type
_entity_poly.pdbx_seq_one_letter_code
_entity_poly.pdbx_strand_id
1 'polypeptide(L)'
;TEDRVQIQLEITDLIDEIDRIAGATQFNGQNLLDGTGGSTGTFTFQIGANDTQSLDVTFANMDSSTGLSVDAINVGTAADSATISGYLTTLDTAIELVSNERSQLGAK
;
A
#
# COMPACT_ATOMS: atom_id res chain seq x y z
N THR A 1 -8.10 5.65 28.69
CA THR A 1 -6.73 5.44 28.16
C THR A 1 -6.51 4.00 27.79
N GLU A 2 -6.97 3.05 28.62
CA GLU A 2 -6.95 1.61 28.31
C GLU A 2 -7.63 1.27 26.97
N ASP A 3 -8.84 1.79 26.71
CA ASP A 3 -9.55 1.56 25.43
C ASP A 3 -8.72 1.99 24.22
N ARG A 4 -8.01 3.12 24.33
CA ARG A 4 -7.17 3.65 23.24
C ARG A 4 -5.92 2.83 23.03
N VAL A 5 -5.38 2.24 24.09
CA VAL A 5 -4.27 1.29 23.99
C VAL A 5 -4.74 0.02 23.29
N GLN A 6 -5.94 -0.48 23.59
CA GLN A 6 -6.49 -1.64 22.88
C GLN A 6 -6.77 -1.36 21.41
N ILE A 7 -7.34 -0.19 21.08
CA ILE A 7 -7.51 0.25 19.69
C ILE A 7 -6.15 0.37 18.99
N GLN A 8 -5.12 0.87 19.68
CA GLN A 8 -3.78 0.95 19.09
C GLN A 8 -3.20 -0.43 18.78
N LEU A 9 -3.44 -1.43 19.63
CA LEU A 9 -3.01 -2.80 19.37
C LEU A 9 -3.68 -3.33 18.09
N GLU A 10 -5.00 -3.14 17.95
CA GLU A 10 -5.72 -3.53 16.73
C GLU A 10 -5.19 -2.79 15.49
N ILE A 11 -4.91 -1.48 15.58
CA ILE A 11 -4.31 -0.73 14.47
C ILE A 11 -2.93 -1.29 14.10
N THR A 12 -2.13 -1.67 15.10
CA THR A 12 -0.80 -2.27 14.87
C THR A 12 -0.92 -3.60 14.15
N ASP A 13 -1.84 -4.47 14.58
CA ASP A 13 -2.11 -5.75 13.91
C ASP A 13 -2.60 -5.55 12.46
N LEU A 14 -3.42 -4.53 12.21
CA LEU A 14 -3.89 -4.19 10.86
C LEU A 14 -2.76 -3.65 9.98
N ILE A 15 -1.84 -2.84 10.52
CA ILE A 15 -0.65 -2.36 9.82
C ILE A 15 0.27 -3.52 9.47
N ASP A 16 0.51 -4.44 10.40
CA ASP A 16 1.29 -5.65 10.18
C ASP A 16 0.66 -6.52 9.07
N GLU A 17 -0.67 -6.61 9.03
CA GLU A 17 -1.38 -7.33 7.98
C GLU A 17 -1.26 -6.65 6.61
N ILE A 18 -1.25 -5.31 6.55
CA ILE A 18 -0.95 -4.57 5.31
C ILE A 18 0.45 -4.94 4.79
N ASP A 19 1.46 -4.90 5.65
CA ASP A 19 2.84 -5.23 5.27
C ASP A 19 2.98 -6.71 4.88
N ARG A 20 2.28 -7.61 5.58
CA ARG A 20 2.22 -9.03 5.22
C ARG A 20 1.62 -9.22 3.83
N ILE A 21 0.54 -8.52 3.49
CA ILE A 21 -0.09 -8.59 2.17
C ILE A 21 0.86 -8.01 1.11
N ALA A 22 1.46 -6.84 1.37
CA ALA A 22 2.39 -6.19 0.44
C ALA A 22 3.57 -7.12 0.10
N GLY A 23 4.21 -7.70 1.12
CA GLY A 23 5.38 -8.57 0.97
C GLY A 23 5.09 -10.00 0.51
N ALA A 24 3.86 -10.52 0.72
CA ALA A 24 3.51 -11.88 0.31
C ALA A 24 2.80 -11.97 -1.05
N THR A 25 2.33 -10.84 -1.60
CA THR A 25 1.63 -10.83 -2.88
C THR A 25 2.61 -10.99 -4.02
N GLN A 26 2.63 -12.19 -4.60
CA GLN A 26 3.55 -12.56 -5.66
C GLN A 26 2.82 -13.14 -6.88
N PHE A 27 3.37 -12.92 -8.06
CA PHE A 27 3.00 -13.63 -9.27
C PHE A 27 4.26 -14.12 -9.98
N ASN A 28 4.27 -15.40 -10.35
CA ASN A 28 5.43 -16.05 -10.96
C ASN A 28 6.75 -15.87 -10.16
N GLY A 29 6.65 -15.86 -8.83
CA GLY A 29 7.79 -15.70 -7.92
C GLY A 29 8.33 -14.26 -7.81
N GLN A 30 7.66 -13.28 -8.44
CA GLN A 30 8.01 -11.86 -8.35
C GLN A 30 7.01 -11.16 -7.42
N ASN A 31 7.49 -10.36 -6.49
CA ASN A 31 6.65 -9.55 -5.62
C ASN A 31 5.97 -8.44 -6.41
N LEU A 32 4.71 -8.16 -6.12
CA LEU A 32 3.93 -7.17 -6.87
C LEU A 32 3.77 -5.85 -6.12
N LEU A 33 3.58 -5.90 -4.80
CA LEU A 33 3.06 -4.76 -4.03
C LEU A 33 4.07 -4.12 -3.07
N ASP A 34 5.32 -4.58 -3.06
CA ASP A 34 6.39 -4.05 -2.20
C ASP A 34 7.41 -3.19 -2.99
N GLY A 35 7.12 -2.93 -4.28
CA GLY A 35 7.99 -2.16 -5.17
C GLY A 35 9.28 -2.87 -5.62
N THR A 36 9.49 -4.14 -5.24
CA THR A 36 10.75 -4.85 -5.53
C THR A 36 10.71 -5.70 -6.80
N GLY A 37 9.53 -6.11 -7.27
CA GLY A 37 9.41 -6.93 -8.47
C GLY A 37 9.62 -6.16 -9.77
N GLY A 38 9.88 -6.89 -10.85
CA GLY A 38 10.13 -6.30 -12.17
C GLY A 38 11.35 -5.36 -12.16
N SER A 39 11.24 -4.25 -12.87
CA SER A 39 12.19 -3.13 -12.83
C SER A 39 11.66 -2.05 -11.88
N THR A 40 11.74 -2.28 -10.57
CA THR A 40 11.29 -1.33 -9.53
C THR A 40 9.77 -1.11 -9.55
N GLY A 41 9.00 -2.20 -9.56
CA GLY A 41 7.53 -2.20 -9.63
C GLY A 41 6.97 -2.23 -11.05
N THR A 42 7.78 -1.98 -12.08
CA THR A 42 7.34 -2.03 -13.49
C THR A 42 7.61 -3.38 -14.14
N PHE A 43 6.58 -3.95 -14.74
CA PHE A 43 6.61 -5.21 -15.48
C PHE A 43 6.30 -4.96 -16.95
N THR A 44 7.21 -5.38 -17.83
CA THR A 44 7.05 -5.25 -19.28
C THR A 44 6.54 -6.56 -19.86
N PHE A 45 5.40 -6.50 -20.55
CA PHE A 45 4.79 -7.62 -21.24
C PHE A 45 4.88 -7.43 -22.75
N GLN A 46 5.42 -8.41 -23.46
CA GLN A 46 5.38 -8.42 -24.92
C GLN A 46 3.98 -8.83 -25.37
N ILE A 47 3.25 -7.91 -25.99
CA ILE A 47 1.84 -8.10 -26.38
C ILE A 47 1.63 -8.26 -27.89
N GLY A 48 2.70 -8.13 -28.69
CA GLY A 48 2.64 -8.28 -30.14
C GLY A 48 3.80 -9.07 -30.74
N ALA A 49 3.72 -9.31 -32.05
CA ALA A 49 4.67 -10.13 -32.79
C ALA A 49 5.99 -9.41 -33.12
N ASN A 50 6.02 -8.07 -33.04
CA ASN A 50 7.18 -7.27 -33.37
C ASN A 50 7.86 -6.71 -32.11
N ASP A 51 9.18 -6.53 -32.16
CA ASP A 51 10.04 -6.14 -31.02
C ASP A 51 9.64 -4.88 -30.25
N THR A 52 8.81 -4.01 -30.83
CA THR A 52 8.36 -2.75 -30.21
C THR A 52 6.97 -2.82 -29.58
N GLN A 53 6.31 -3.97 -29.62
CA GLN A 53 4.94 -4.15 -29.13
C GLN A 53 4.92 -4.67 -27.70
N SER A 54 5.27 -3.79 -26.77
CA SER A 54 5.23 -4.06 -25.33
C SER A 54 4.19 -3.22 -24.59
N LEU A 55 3.75 -3.73 -23.44
CA LEU A 55 2.91 -3.04 -22.47
C LEU A 55 3.63 -3.06 -21.12
N ASP A 56 3.86 -1.87 -20.58
CA ASP A 56 4.35 -1.72 -19.22
C ASP A 56 3.18 -1.58 -18.25
N VAL A 57 3.22 -2.41 -17.21
CA VAL A 57 2.31 -2.34 -16.07
C VAL A 57 3.15 -2.07 -14.83
N THR A 58 2.90 -0.94 -14.18
CA THR A 58 3.56 -0.58 -12.93
C THR A 58 2.62 -0.89 -11.79
N PHE A 59 3.13 -1.62 -10.80
CA PHE A 59 2.51 -1.77 -9.49
C PHE A 59 3.18 -0.82 -8.52
N ALA A 60 2.40 0.06 -7.88
CA ALA A 60 2.92 0.93 -6.85
C ALA A 60 3.19 0.15 -5.54
N ASN A 61 4.14 0.64 -4.74
CA ASN A 61 4.39 0.09 -3.40
C ASN A 61 3.19 0.38 -2.49
N MET A 62 2.68 -0.65 -1.83
CA MET A 62 1.51 -0.62 -0.94
C MET A 62 1.88 -1.01 0.50
N ASP A 63 3.17 -1.01 0.86
CA ASP A 63 3.59 -1.17 2.25
C ASP A 63 3.07 -0.04 3.15
N SER A 64 3.05 -0.29 4.45
CA SER A 64 2.51 0.63 5.44
C SER A 64 3.35 1.91 5.62
N SER A 65 4.65 1.87 5.29
CA SER A 65 5.61 2.91 5.66
C SER A 65 5.89 3.90 4.53
N THR A 66 6.38 3.42 3.40
CA THR A 66 6.80 4.22 2.25
C THR A 66 5.73 4.29 1.17
N GLY A 67 4.87 3.27 1.07
CA GLY A 67 3.76 3.22 0.11
C GLY A 67 2.55 4.04 0.59
N LEU A 68 2.01 3.67 1.75
CA LEU A 68 0.77 4.22 2.28
C LEU A 68 0.96 5.21 3.44
N SER A 69 2.13 5.21 4.09
CA SER A 69 2.49 6.10 5.20
C SER A 69 1.50 6.08 6.38
N VAL A 70 0.97 4.90 6.69
CA VAL A 70 0.04 4.63 7.80
C VAL A 70 0.72 4.09 9.05
N ASP A 71 2.00 3.73 8.99
CA ASP A 71 2.80 3.20 10.10
C ASP A 71 2.92 4.17 11.30
N ALA A 72 2.84 5.48 11.03
CA ALA A 72 2.94 6.53 12.06
C ALA A 72 1.64 6.76 12.86
N ILE A 73 0.55 6.03 12.57
CA ILE A 73 -0.73 6.19 13.26
C ILE A 73 -0.63 5.67 14.70
N ASN A 74 -0.66 6.60 15.66
CA ASN A 74 -0.64 6.27 17.09
C ASN A 74 -1.79 6.94 17.87
N VAL A 75 -2.93 6.25 17.93
CA VAL A 75 -4.07 6.64 18.75
C VAL A 75 -3.94 6.23 20.22
N GLY A 76 -2.89 5.51 20.63
CA GLY A 76 -2.66 5.21 22.05
C GLY A 76 -2.24 6.45 22.83
N THR A 77 -1.33 7.24 22.25
CA THR A 77 -0.70 8.40 22.89
C THR A 77 -1.18 9.76 22.36
N ALA A 78 -1.93 9.81 21.24
CA ALA A 78 -2.43 11.08 20.73
C ALA A 78 -3.23 11.82 21.82
N ALA A 79 -2.97 13.11 22.03
CA ALA A 79 -3.53 13.84 23.16
C ALA A 79 -4.68 14.78 22.76
N ASP A 80 -4.75 15.16 21.48
CA ASP A 80 -5.71 16.15 20.97
C ASP A 80 -6.48 15.68 19.73
N SER A 81 -7.62 16.33 19.50
CA SER A 81 -8.48 16.06 18.36
C SER A 81 -7.82 16.43 17.02
N ALA A 82 -6.86 17.35 17.02
CA ALA A 82 -6.14 17.77 15.82
C ALA A 82 -5.25 16.64 15.28
N THR A 83 -4.51 15.95 16.17
CA THR A 83 -3.66 14.80 15.81
C THR A 83 -4.52 13.65 15.29
N ILE A 84 -5.65 13.36 15.94
CA ILE A 84 -6.58 12.30 15.49
C ILE A 84 -7.16 12.63 14.12
N SER A 85 -7.56 13.89 13.87
CA SER A 85 -8.02 14.32 12.55
C SER A 85 -6.94 14.19 11.49
N GLY A 86 -5.67 14.43 11.84
CA GLY A 86 -4.53 14.21 10.94
C GLY A 86 -4.40 12.75 10.52
N TYR A 87 -4.55 11.81 11.46
CA TYR A 87 -4.52 10.37 11.13
C TYR A 87 -5.67 9.94 10.22
N LEU A 88 -6.87 10.53 10.36
CA LEU A 88 -7.97 10.28 9.43
C LEU A 88 -7.62 10.76 8.02
N THR A 89 -6.99 11.93 7.88
CA THR A 89 -6.52 12.42 6.57
C THR A 89 -5.46 11.50 5.96
N THR A 90 -4.54 10.98 6.77
CA THR A 90 -3.56 9.97 6.31
C THR A 90 -4.26 8.71 5.80
N LEU A 91 -5.25 8.19 6.54
CA LEU A 91 -6.03 7.02 6.12
C LEU A 91 -6.82 7.26 4.84
N ASP A 92 -7.48 8.43 4.70
CA ASP A 92 -8.21 8.79 3.49
C ASP A 92 -7.27 8.85 2.28
N THR A 93 -6.09 9.43 2.46
CA THR A 93 -5.05 9.47 1.40
C THR A 93 -4.61 8.06 1.01
N ALA A 94 -4.34 7.19 1.99
CA ALA A 94 -3.96 5.80 1.72
C ALA A 94 -5.06 5.03 0.98
N ILE A 95 -6.33 5.20 1.36
CA ILE A 95 -7.48 4.59 0.69
C ILE A 95 -7.59 5.09 -0.76
N GLU A 96 -7.42 6.39 -0.98
CA GLU A 96 -7.44 6.99 -2.31
C GLU A 96 -6.32 6.44 -3.20
N LEU A 97 -5.10 6.29 -2.66
CA LEU A 97 -3.97 5.68 -3.37
C LEU A 97 -4.28 4.24 -3.80
N VAL A 98 -4.77 3.41 -2.88
CA VAL A 98 -5.17 2.02 -3.19
C VAL A 98 -6.29 1.98 -4.24
N SER A 99 -7.27 2.87 -4.13
CA SER A 99 -8.38 2.95 -5.09
C SER A 99 -7.89 3.35 -6.48
N ASN A 100 -6.99 4.33 -6.56
CA ASN A 100 -6.37 4.77 -7.81
C ASN A 100 -5.54 3.66 -8.44
N GLU A 101 -4.76 2.93 -7.65
CA GLU A 101 -3.99 1.78 -8.13
C GLU A 101 -4.89 0.71 -8.74
N ARG A 102 -5.96 0.32 -8.03
CA ARG A 102 -6.95 -0.65 -8.53
C ARG A 102 -7.62 -0.17 -9.82
N SER A 103 -7.95 1.11 -9.92
CA SER A 103 -8.54 1.68 -11.13
C SER A 103 -7.56 1.68 -12.31
N GLN A 104 -6.27 1.96 -12.06
CA GLN A 104 -5.25 1.95 -13.09
C GLN A 104 -5.00 0.53 -13.60
N LEU A 105 -4.81 -0.43 -12.69
CA LEU A 105 -4.62 -1.84 -13.04
C LEU A 105 -5.84 -2.44 -13.74
N GLY A 106 -7.06 -2.04 -13.37
CA GLY A 106 -8.29 -2.48 -14.04
C GLY A 106 -8.50 -1.89 -15.44
N ALA A 107 -7.80 -0.80 -15.79
CA ALA A 107 -7.89 -0.16 -17.10
C ALA A 107 -6.84 -0.66 -18.11
N LYS A 108 -5.82 -1.41 -17.65
CA LYS A 108 -4.80 -2.03 -18.50
C LYS A 108 -5.30 -3.34 -19.08
#